data_AF-A0A0L0FE00-F1
#
_entry.id   AF-A0A0L0FE00-F1
#
_cell.length_a   1.000
_cell.length_b   1.000
_cell.length_c   1.000
_cell.angle_alpha   90.00
_cell.angle_beta   90.00
_cell.angle_gamma   90.00
#
_symmetry.space_group_name_H-M   'P 1'
#
loop_
_entity.id
_entity.type
_entity.pdbx_description
1 polymer ?
#
loop_
_entity_poly.entity_id
_entity_poly.type
_entity_poly.pdbx_seq_one_letter_code
_entity_poly.pdbx_strand_id
1 'polypeptide(L)'
;AGSITTTLTGQYLMDGLVHLRLASWKRSIMTRSMAIIPAVIVTGINSSTEATNVVIGIVNAVLAIMLPVFLLPLIRFCSSVRYMGNNRIPFYWEVIMILFALFVTVFALMSFVAVDGGMFGQYTSEVSPFGVQMNIIQDATIVVYMVLLGYLSFGKWID
;
A
#
# COMPACT_ATOMS: atom_id res chain seq x y z
N ALA A 1 21.49 0.00 -7.01
CA ALA A 1 21.09 -0.48 -5.67
C ALA A 1 19.65 -1.01 -5.64
N GLY A 2 18.65 -0.24 -6.10
CA GLY A 2 17.22 -0.62 -6.00
C GLY A 2 16.85 -1.99 -6.55
N SER A 3 17.34 -2.37 -7.75
CA SER A 3 16.96 -3.65 -8.36
C SER A 3 17.36 -4.89 -7.55
N ILE A 4 18.48 -4.85 -6.81
CA ILE A 4 18.93 -6.01 -6.02
C ILE A 4 18.09 -6.13 -4.74
N THR A 5 17.88 -5.02 -4.03
CA THR A 5 17.03 -4.98 -2.84
C THR A 5 15.61 -5.42 -3.16
N THR A 6 15.02 -4.94 -4.26
CA THR A 6 13.67 -5.36 -4.68
C THR A 6 13.58 -6.86 -4.93
N THR A 7 14.60 -7.48 -5.57
CA THR A 7 14.61 -8.93 -5.78
C THR A 7 14.75 -9.73 -4.49
N LEU A 8 15.56 -9.26 -3.55
CA LEU A 8 15.74 -9.92 -2.25
C LEU A 8 14.51 -9.75 -1.35
N THR A 9 13.95 -8.54 -1.26
CA THR A 9 12.70 -8.29 -0.53
C THR A 9 11.56 -9.13 -1.11
N GLY A 10 11.42 -9.17 -2.43
CA GLY A 10 10.45 -10.03 -3.10
C GLY A 10 10.68 -11.51 -2.81
N GLN A 11 11.94 -11.94 -2.65
CA GLN A 11 12.25 -13.32 -2.28
C GLN A 11 11.75 -13.67 -0.89
N TYR A 12 12.04 -12.85 0.11
CA TYR A 12 11.56 -13.07 1.48
C TYR A 12 10.03 -13.00 1.58
N LEU A 13 9.40 -12.07 0.85
CA LEU A 13 7.93 -11.96 0.82
C LEU A 13 7.29 -13.21 0.21
N MET A 14 7.80 -13.70 -0.91
CA MET A 14 7.28 -14.90 -1.58
C MET A 14 7.47 -16.16 -0.75
N ASP A 15 8.61 -16.28 -0.06
CA ASP A 15 8.89 -17.44 0.78
C ASP A 15 8.07 -17.40 2.08
N GLY A 16 7.79 -16.21 2.64
CA GLY A 16 7.02 -16.05 3.88
C GLY A 16 5.48 -16.01 3.69
N LEU A 17 4.98 -15.34 2.66
CA LEU A 17 3.54 -15.17 2.43
C LEU A 17 2.94 -16.27 1.53
N VAL A 18 3.66 -16.66 0.47
CA VAL A 18 3.14 -17.58 -0.58
C VAL A 18 3.80 -18.96 -0.50
N HIS A 19 4.85 -19.12 0.32
CA HIS A 19 5.67 -20.34 0.43
C HIS A 19 6.17 -20.86 -0.94
N LEU A 20 6.40 -19.94 -1.89
CA LEU A 20 6.71 -20.29 -3.28
C LEU A 20 8.21 -20.11 -3.59
N ARG A 21 8.94 -21.21 -3.70
CA ARG A 21 10.38 -21.22 -4.00
C ARG A 21 10.64 -21.23 -5.51
N LEU A 22 10.76 -20.05 -6.10
CA LEU A 22 11.12 -19.86 -7.52
C LEU A 22 12.61 -19.52 -7.70
N ALA A 23 13.17 -19.87 -8.86
CA ALA A 23 14.51 -19.44 -9.27
C ALA A 23 14.54 -17.95 -9.67
N SER A 24 15.68 -17.27 -9.46
CA SER A 24 15.82 -15.81 -9.62
C SER A 24 15.39 -15.28 -11.00
N TRP A 25 15.70 -16.00 -12.07
CA TRP A 25 15.29 -15.65 -13.44
C TRP A 25 13.77 -15.66 -13.63
N LYS A 26 13.07 -16.68 -13.10
CA LYS A 26 11.60 -16.77 -13.17
C LYS A 26 10.93 -15.64 -12.40
N ARG A 27 11.47 -15.29 -11.23
CA ARG A 27 10.97 -14.17 -10.42
C ARG A 27 11.11 -12.84 -11.17
N SER A 28 12.25 -12.59 -11.79
CA SER A 28 12.52 -11.35 -12.56
C SER A 28 11.61 -11.22 -13.79
N ILE A 29 11.37 -12.30 -14.53
CA ILE A 29 10.45 -12.28 -15.67
C ILE A 29 9.02 -12.01 -15.20
N MET A 30 8.58 -12.68 -14.14
CA MET A 30 7.23 -12.51 -13.60
C MET A 30 6.96 -11.07 -13.16
N THR A 31 7.83 -10.49 -12.32
CA THR A 31 7.64 -9.11 -11.83
C THR A 31 7.76 -8.06 -12.94
N ARG A 32 8.66 -8.26 -13.90
CA ARG A 32 8.78 -7.37 -15.06
C ARG A 32 7.58 -7.48 -15.99
N SER A 33 7.07 -8.68 -16.23
CA SER A 33 5.86 -8.86 -17.06
C SER A 33 4.65 -8.17 -16.42
N MET A 34 4.45 -8.32 -15.11
CA MET A 34 3.36 -7.66 -14.38
C MET A 34 3.46 -6.13 -14.41
N ALA A 35 4.67 -5.56 -14.44
CA ALA A 35 4.87 -4.11 -14.56
C ALA A 35 4.69 -3.59 -16.00
N ILE A 36 5.17 -4.34 -17.00
CA ILE A 36 5.18 -3.90 -18.39
C ILE A 36 3.80 -4.05 -19.04
N ILE A 37 3.05 -5.13 -18.75
CA ILE A 37 1.73 -5.39 -19.34
C ILE A 37 0.77 -4.18 -19.20
N PRO A 38 0.51 -3.64 -18.00
CA PRO A 38 -0.41 -2.51 -17.87
C PRO A 38 0.11 -1.25 -18.59
N ALA A 39 1.43 -0.99 -18.52
CA ALA A 39 2.02 0.15 -19.21
C ALA A 39 1.87 0.06 -20.74
N VAL A 40 2.06 -1.13 -21.32
CA VAL A 40 1.91 -1.37 -22.76
C VAL A 40 0.45 -1.28 -23.20
N ILE A 41 -0.49 -1.82 -22.41
CA ILE A 41 -1.92 -1.71 -22.70
C ILE A 41 -2.36 -0.24 -22.73
N VAL A 42 -2.00 0.53 -21.71
CA VAL A 42 -2.37 1.95 -21.63
C VAL A 42 -1.77 2.76 -22.78
N THR A 43 -0.48 2.55 -23.07
CA THR A 43 0.21 3.24 -24.18
C THR A 43 -0.35 2.83 -25.55
N GLY A 44 -0.77 1.57 -25.70
CA GLY A 44 -1.32 1.05 -26.96
C GLY A 44 -2.74 1.51 -27.25
N ILE A 45 -3.55 1.78 -26.23
CA ILE A 45 -4.93 2.27 -26.37
C ILE A 45 -4.96 3.81 -26.46
N ASN A 46 -4.15 4.50 -25.65
CA ASN A 46 -4.08 5.96 -25.60
C ASN A 46 -2.62 6.42 -25.59
N SER A 47 -2.19 7.03 -26.69
CA SER A 47 -0.82 7.58 -26.85
C SER A 47 -0.58 8.87 -26.04
N SER A 48 -1.57 9.34 -25.27
CA SER A 48 -1.51 10.59 -24.53
C SER A 48 -0.71 10.45 -23.23
N THR A 49 0.16 11.42 -22.94
CA THR A 49 0.92 11.52 -21.68
C THR A 49 0.04 11.43 -20.43
N GLU A 50 -1.20 11.91 -20.52
CA GLU A 50 -2.19 11.84 -19.43
C GLU A 50 -2.50 10.40 -19.01
N ALA A 51 -2.63 9.47 -19.95
CA ALA A 51 -2.95 8.08 -19.64
C ALA A 51 -1.82 7.40 -18.84
N THR A 52 -0.57 7.70 -19.19
CA THR A 52 0.61 7.24 -18.45
C THR A 52 0.69 7.86 -17.06
N ASN A 53 0.38 9.16 -16.93
CA ASN A 53 0.34 9.84 -15.63
C ASN A 53 -0.72 9.23 -14.71
N VAL A 54 -1.88 8.85 -15.24
CA VAL A 54 -2.93 8.14 -14.49
C VAL A 54 -2.41 6.82 -13.94
N VAL A 55 -1.73 5.99 -14.76
CA VAL A 55 -1.16 4.70 -14.29
C VAL A 55 -0.14 4.91 -13.17
N ILE A 56 0.72 5.92 -13.31
CA ILE A 56 1.70 6.27 -12.26
C ILE A 56 0.99 6.74 -10.98
N GLY A 57 -0.06 7.54 -11.12
CA GLY A 57 -0.91 7.97 -10.02
C GLY A 57 -1.53 6.79 -9.26
N ILE A 58 -2.05 5.79 -9.98
CA ILE A 58 -2.61 4.58 -9.39
C ILE A 58 -1.54 3.80 -8.61
N VAL A 59 -0.35 3.59 -9.18
CA VAL A 59 0.74 2.87 -8.51
C VAL A 59 1.16 3.58 -7.23
N ASN A 60 1.28 4.90 -7.26
CA ASN A 60 1.64 5.70 -6.09
C ASN A 60 0.53 5.65 -5.01
N ALA A 61 -0.74 5.66 -5.41
CA ALA A 61 -1.87 5.54 -4.50
C ALA A 61 -1.91 4.17 -3.81
N VAL A 62 -1.73 3.08 -4.58
CA VAL A 62 -1.64 1.73 -4.02
C VAL A 62 -0.47 1.61 -3.03
N LEU A 63 0.68 2.21 -3.35
CA LEU A 63 1.84 2.21 -2.45
C LEU A 63 1.55 2.94 -1.14
N ALA A 64 0.87 4.09 -1.19
CA ALA A 64 0.47 4.84 0.00
C ALA A 64 -0.46 4.01 0.91
N ILE A 65 -1.40 3.27 0.32
CA ILE A 65 -2.33 2.38 1.03
C ILE A 65 -1.57 1.21 1.70
N MET A 66 -0.61 0.61 0.99
CA MET A 66 0.18 -0.52 1.50
C MET A 66 1.05 -0.12 2.70
N LEU A 67 1.59 1.09 2.72
CA LEU A 67 2.63 1.49 3.65
C LEU A 67 2.23 1.33 5.14
N PRO A 68 1.10 1.87 5.63
CA PRO A 68 0.73 1.68 7.03
C PRO A 68 0.16 0.29 7.34
N VAL A 69 -0.39 -0.42 6.34
CA VAL A 69 -0.85 -1.81 6.50
C VAL A 69 0.32 -2.73 6.88
N PHE A 70 1.52 -2.48 6.36
CA PHE A 70 2.74 -3.19 6.75
C PHE A 70 3.43 -2.60 7.98
N LEU A 71 3.36 -1.27 8.17
CA LEU A 71 4.04 -0.59 9.27
C LEU A 71 3.44 -0.95 10.64
N LEU A 72 2.11 -0.97 10.78
CA LEU A 72 1.42 -1.29 12.03
C LEU A 72 1.78 -2.69 12.60
N PRO A 73 1.66 -3.79 11.82
CA PRO A 73 2.04 -5.11 12.33
C PRO A 73 3.53 -5.19 12.64
N LEU A 74 4.39 -4.52 11.87
CA LEU A 74 5.83 -4.49 12.13
C LEU A 74 6.16 -3.87 13.51
N ILE A 75 5.52 -2.74 13.85
CA ILE A 75 5.68 -2.10 15.16
C ILE A 75 5.24 -3.07 16.28
N ARG A 76 4.12 -3.77 16.06
CA ARG A 76 3.60 -4.73 17.04
C ARG A 76 4.50 -5.96 17.20
N PHE A 77 5.10 -6.46 16.12
CA PHE A 77 6.10 -7.52 16.17
C PHE A 77 7.33 -7.09 16.97
N CYS A 78 7.79 -5.85 16.80
CA CYS A 78 8.92 -5.32 17.55
C CYS A 78 8.63 -5.10 19.04
N SER A 79 7.39 -4.75 19.40
CA SER A 79 6.95 -4.57 20.80
C SER A 79 6.65 -5.89 21.52
N SER A 80 6.31 -6.94 20.77
CA SER A 80 5.90 -8.22 21.36
C SER A 80 7.04 -8.93 22.09
N VAL A 81 6.80 -9.25 23.36
CA VAL A 81 7.69 -10.06 24.20
C VAL A 81 7.86 -11.47 23.63
N ARG A 82 6.84 -12.01 22.94
CA ARG A 82 6.86 -13.36 22.37
C ARG A 82 7.90 -13.50 21.25
N TYR A 83 8.08 -12.46 20.43
CA TYR A 83 8.98 -12.49 19.28
C TYR A 83 10.34 -11.87 19.58
N MET A 84 10.38 -10.78 20.37
CA MET A 84 11.61 -10.02 20.64
C MET A 84 12.27 -10.37 21.99
N GLY A 85 11.57 -11.10 22.86
CA GLY A 85 12.05 -11.48 24.19
C GLY A 85 12.45 -10.28 25.04
N ASN A 86 13.68 -10.32 25.57
CA ASN A 86 14.24 -9.25 26.42
C ASN A 86 14.69 -8.01 25.63
N ASN A 87 14.75 -8.09 24.30
CA ASN A 87 15.19 -7.00 23.41
C ASN A 87 14.01 -6.21 22.81
N ARG A 88 12.84 -6.22 23.47
CA ARG A 88 11.68 -5.45 23.02
C ARG A 88 11.96 -3.95 23.02
N ILE A 89 11.34 -3.23 22.10
CA ILE A 89 11.30 -1.77 22.17
C ILE A 89 10.62 -1.33 23.48
N PRO A 90 11.21 -0.36 24.21
CA PRO A 90 10.58 0.14 25.43
C PRO A 90 9.33 0.94 25.07
N PHE A 91 8.41 1.04 26.03
CA PHE A 91 7.09 1.65 25.84
C PHE A 91 7.13 3.05 25.21
N TYR A 92 8.13 3.88 25.57
CA TYR A 92 8.32 5.21 24.98
C TYR A 92 8.53 5.17 23.45
N TRP A 93 9.39 4.26 22.97
CA TRP A 93 9.65 4.11 21.53
C TRP A 93 8.47 3.50 20.79
N GLU A 94 7.73 2.59 21.44
CA GLU A 94 6.49 2.05 20.88
C GLU A 94 5.45 3.16 20.62
N VAL A 95 5.21 4.05 21.60
CA VAL A 95 4.27 5.17 21.45
C VAL A 95 4.70 6.12 20.33
N ILE A 96 5.99 6.44 20.23
CA ILE A 96 6.53 7.29 19.14
C ILE A 96 6.29 6.64 17.77
N MET A 97 6.55 5.34 17.64
CA MET A 97 6.34 4.62 16.38
C MET A 97 4.86 4.52 15.99
N ILE A 98 3.97 4.35 16.97
CA ILE A 98 2.51 4.35 16.74
C ILE A 98 2.05 5.74 16.31
N LEU A 99 2.53 6.81 16.96
CA LEU A 99 2.23 8.19 16.55
C LEU A 99 2.74 8.49 15.14
N PHE A 100 3.94 8.01 14.79
CA PHE A 100 4.48 8.13 13.45
C PHE A 100 3.63 7.35 12.43
N ALA A 101 3.24 6.11 12.74
CA ALA A 101 2.36 5.33 11.88
C ALA A 101 1.00 6.02 11.69
N LEU A 102 0.43 6.59 12.75
CA LEU A 102 -0.80 7.38 12.69
C LEU A 102 -0.62 8.61 11.80
N PHE A 103 0.45 9.37 11.97
CA PHE A 103 0.76 10.51 11.10
C PHE A 103 0.81 10.11 9.62
N VAL A 104 1.49 8.99 9.32
CA VAL A 104 1.60 8.48 7.96
C VAL A 104 0.26 7.98 7.41
N THR A 105 -0.58 7.34 8.21
CA THR A 105 -1.94 6.95 7.80
C THR A 105 -2.79 8.16 7.46
N VAL A 106 -2.76 9.21 8.29
CA VAL A 106 -3.51 10.45 8.04
C VAL A 106 -3.02 11.12 6.76
N PHE A 107 -1.70 11.17 6.54
CA PHE A 107 -1.13 11.71 5.32
C PHE A 107 -1.54 10.91 4.07
N ALA A 108 -1.52 9.58 4.16
CA ALA A 108 -1.96 8.71 3.06
C ALA A 108 -3.44 8.90 2.73
N LEU A 109 -4.29 9.05 3.75
CA LEU A 109 -5.73 9.34 3.58
C LEU A 109 -5.97 10.71 2.95
N MET A 110 -5.24 11.74 3.38
CA MET A 110 -5.32 13.07 2.78
C MET A 110 -4.91 13.06 1.30
N SER A 111 -3.87 12.30 0.95
CA SER A 111 -3.45 12.12 -0.45
C SER A 111 -4.53 11.46 -1.31
N PHE A 112 -5.34 10.59 -0.72
CA PHE A 112 -6.44 9.91 -1.40
C PHE A 112 -7.67 10.82 -1.57
N VAL A 113 -7.94 11.72 -0.63
CA VAL A 113 -9.05 12.69 -0.70
C VAL A 113 -8.69 13.93 -1.54
N ALA A 114 -7.40 14.21 -1.74
CA ALA A 114 -6.95 15.36 -2.52
C ALA A 114 -7.37 15.29 -3.99
N VAL A 115 -7.61 16.48 -4.58
CA VAL A 115 -8.27 16.70 -5.88
C VAL A 115 -7.55 16.04 -7.07
N ASP A 116 -6.28 15.66 -6.96
CA ASP A 116 -5.51 14.90 -7.98
C ASP A 116 -5.07 13.50 -7.49
N GLY A 117 -5.77 12.95 -6.50
CA GLY A 117 -5.53 11.61 -5.94
C GLY A 117 -5.76 10.53 -6.99
N GLY A 118 -4.67 10.06 -7.60
CA GLY A 118 -4.63 9.26 -8.83
C GLY A 118 -5.26 7.85 -8.79
N MET A 119 -6.19 7.54 -7.87
CA MET A 119 -6.93 6.27 -7.89
C MET A 119 -8.40 6.40 -8.32
N PHE A 120 -9.08 7.54 -8.09
CA PHE A 120 -10.52 7.66 -8.38
C PHE A 120 -10.98 8.96 -9.08
N GLY A 121 -10.06 9.85 -9.46
CA GLY A 121 -10.42 11.08 -10.17
C GLY A 121 -11.02 12.15 -9.25
N GLN A 122 -11.20 13.37 -9.80
CA GLN A 122 -11.51 14.56 -9.00
C GLN A 122 -12.88 14.44 -8.30
N TYR A 123 -12.94 14.83 -7.02
CA TYR A 123 -14.18 14.96 -6.24
C TYR A 123 -15.15 16.07 -6.75
N THR A 124 -14.80 16.76 -7.82
CA THR A 124 -15.50 17.94 -8.33
C THR A 124 -15.17 18.00 -9.82
N SER A 125 -16.09 17.91 -10.77
CA SER A 125 -17.09 18.95 -10.99
C SER A 125 -18.02 18.62 -12.18
N GLU A 126 -18.70 17.47 -12.16
CA GLU A 126 -20.00 17.35 -12.83
C GLU A 126 -20.93 16.51 -11.95
N VAL A 127 -22.13 17.04 -11.64
CA VAL A 127 -23.24 16.29 -11.01
C VAL A 127 -23.83 15.29 -12.01
N SER A 128 -22.96 14.47 -12.61
CA SER A 128 -23.34 13.30 -13.39
C SER A 128 -23.57 12.12 -12.43
N PRO A 129 -24.53 11.22 -12.72
CA PRO A 129 -24.77 10.03 -11.90
C PRO A 129 -23.49 9.20 -11.64
N PHE A 130 -22.56 9.22 -12.60
CA PHE A 130 -21.26 8.55 -12.50
C PHE A 130 -20.31 9.19 -11.47
N GLY A 131 -20.29 10.51 -11.35
CA GLY A 131 -19.44 11.20 -10.36
C GLY A 131 -19.87 10.91 -8.92
N VAL A 132 -21.19 10.86 -8.67
CA VAL A 132 -21.74 10.52 -7.36
C VAL A 132 -21.44 9.05 -7.01
N GLN A 133 -21.52 8.13 -7.97
CA GLN A 133 -21.17 6.72 -7.76
C GLN A 133 -19.70 6.52 -7.42
N MET A 134 -18.79 7.22 -8.11
CA MET A 134 -17.34 7.14 -7.87
C MET A 134 -16.98 7.63 -6.46
N ASN A 135 -17.60 8.72 -6.02
CA ASN A 135 -17.39 9.30 -4.70
C ASN A 135 -17.86 8.36 -3.56
N ILE A 136 -19.03 7.72 -3.72
CA ILE A 136 -19.53 6.72 -2.76
C ILE A 136 -18.57 5.52 -2.65
N ILE A 137 -18.01 5.05 -3.77
CA ILE A 137 -17.03 3.96 -3.77
C ILE A 137 -15.75 4.38 -3.05
N GLN A 138 -15.33 5.63 -3.24
CA GLN A 138 -14.12 6.17 -2.63
C GLN A 138 -14.26 6.31 -1.11
N ASP A 139 -15.37 6.87 -0.64
CA ASP A 139 -15.72 6.95 0.78
C ASP A 139 -15.83 5.56 1.43
N ALA A 140 -16.50 4.61 0.75
CA ALA A 140 -16.58 3.23 1.22
C ALA A 140 -15.19 2.59 1.34
N THR A 141 -14.28 2.87 0.39
CA THR A 141 -12.91 2.37 0.42
C THR A 141 -12.12 2.93 1.60
N ILE A 142 -12.26 4.23 1.89
CA ILE A 142 -11.64 4.86 3.06
C ILE A 142 -12.18 4.25 4.36
N VAL A 143 -13.49 4.05 4.47
CA VAL A 143 -14.12 3.45 5.66
C VAL A 143 -13.62 2.02 5.87
N VAL A 144 -13.60 1.19 4.81
CA VAL A 144 -13.05 -0.17 4.86
C VAL A 144 -11.58 -0.15 5.27
N TYR A 145 -10.80 0.77 4.73
CA TYR A 145 -9.39 0.92 5.07
C TYR A 145 -9.17 1.34 6.53
N MET A 146 -9.98 2.27 7.05
CA MET A 146 -9.95 2.69 8.46
C MET A 146 -10.34 1.54 9.40
N VAL A 147 -11.35 0.76 9.02
CA VAL A 147 -11.75 -0.46 9.77
C VAL A 147 -10.62 -1.49 9.74
N LEU A 148 -9.97 -1.70 8.59
CA LEU A 148 -8.83 -2.60 8.46
C LEU A 148 -7.64 -2.16 9.32
N LEU A 149 -7.29 -0.87 9.31
CA LEU A 149 -6.21 -0.33 10.12
C LEU A 149 -6.54 -0.39 11.62
N GLY A 150 -7.78 -0.06 12.00
CA GLY A 150 -8.26 -0.23 13.37
C GLY A 150 -8.18 -1.70 13.81
N TYR A 151 -8.56 -2.62 12.94
CA TYR A 151 -8.46 -4.06 13.19
C TYR A 151 -7.01 -4.56 13.28
N LEU A 152 -6.10 -4.05 12.46
CA LEU A 152 -4.68 -4.36 12.56
C LEU A 152 -4.04 -3.75 13.81
N SER A 153 -4.51 -2.57 14.25
CA SER A 153 -3.99 -1.89 15.44
C SER A 153 -4.50 -2.49 16.75
N PHE A 154 -5.77 -2.90 16.83
CA PHE A 154 -6.41 -3.41 18.04
C PHE A 154 -6.61 -4.93 18.05
N GLY A 155 -6.45 -5.58 16.89
CA GLY A 155 -6.55 -7.02 16.80
C GLY A 155 -5.44 -7.70 17.60
N LYS A 156 -5.85 -8.49 18.59
CA LYS A 156 -4.99 -9.38 19.39
C LYS A 156 -4.49 -10.57 18.57
N TRP A 157 -3.84 -10.30 17.44
CA TRP A 157 -3.33 -11.32 16.53
C TRP A 157 -2.00 -11.93 16.98
N ILE A 158 -1.39 -11.36 18.01
CA ILE A 158 -0.03 -11.66 18.49
C ILE A 158 -0.02 -12.26 19.91
N ASP A 159 -1.20 -12.46 20.52
CA ASP A 159 -1.33 -13.22 21.78
C ASP A 159 -1.10 -14.73 21.51
#